data_AF-A0A7W3RIX1-F1
#
_entry.id   AF-A0A7W3RIX1-F1
#
_cell.length_a   1.000
_cell.length_b   1.000
_cell.length_c   1.000
_cell.angle_alpha   90.00
_cell.angle_beta   90.00
_cell.angle_gamma   90.00
#
_symmetry.space_group_name_H-M   'P 1'
#
loop_
_entity.id
_entity.type
_entity.pdbx_description
1 polymer ?
#
loop_
_entity_poly.entity_id
_entity_poly.type
_entity_poly.pdbx_seq_one_letter_code
_entity_poly.pdbx_strand_id
1 'polypeptide(L)'
;MAGFDENDRDPEVEALIDRYPEERDIYRYMRDEFDKVLDTYEPDIHDREVAVKASDKFDVSVDYALDLYTRMVFKIAEFQQRRFNKSK
;
A
#
# COMPACT_ATOMS: atom_id res chain seq x y z
N MET A 1 11.64 -14.13 -12.18
CA MET A 1 10.50 -13.58 -11.43
C MET A 1 11.08 -12.50 -10.53
N ALA A 2 10.84 -11.24 -10.88
CA ALA A 2 11.37 -10.13 -10.10
C ALA A 2 10.53 -10.04 -8.82
N GLY A 3 11.00 -10.67 -7.75
CA GLY A 3 10.49 -10.38 -6.42
C GLY A 3 10.76 -8.91 -6.15
N PHE A 4 9.72 -8.14 -5.89
CA PHE A 4 9.87 -6.80 -5.34
C PHE A 4 10.53 -6.97 -3.97
N ASP A 5 11.84 -6.72 -3.93
CA ASP A 5 12.64 -6.76 -2.72
C ASP A 5 12.21 -5.57 -1.85
N GLU A 6 11.85 -5.84 -0.59
CA GLU A 6 11.59 -4.81 0.42
C GLU A 6 12.75 -3.78 0.53
N ASN A 7 13.94 -4.16 0.06
CA ASN A 7 15.14 -3.33 0.02
C ASN A 7 15.25 -2.37 -1.18
N ASP A 8 14.36 -2.40 -2.18
CA ASP A 8 14.37 -1.48 -3.34
C ASP A 8 13.17 -0.51 -3.35
N ARG A 9 12.66 -0.19 -2.16
CA ARG A 9 11.57 0.78 -1.99
C ARG A 9 12.07 2.19 -2.27
N ASP A 10 11.32 2.93 -3.07
CA ASP A 10 11.62 4.32 -3.41
C ASP A 10 11.65 5.19 -2.12
N PRO A 11 12.81 5.78 -1.75
CA PRO A 11 12.95 6.52 -0.51
C PRO A 11 12.03 7.73 -0.40
N GLU A 12 11.69 8.37 -1.52
CA GLU A 12 10.80 9.53 -1.50
C GLU A 12 9.34 9.13 -1.31
N VAL A 13 8.95 7.96 -1.82
CA VAL A 13 7.62 7.37 -1.58
C VAL A 13 7.51 6.94 -0.11
N GLU A 14 8.54 6.31 0.45
CA GLU A 14 8.55 5.96 1.88
C GLU A 14 8.48 7.22 2.77
N ALA A 15 9.22 8.28 2.41
CA ALA A 15 9.14 9.56 3.11
C ALA A 15 7.77 10.26 2.95
N LEU A 16 7.01 9.98 1.89
CA LEU A 16 5.61 10.41 1.77
C LEU A 16 4.70 9.62 2.70
N ILE A 17 4.86 8.29 2.74
CA ILE A 17 4.09 7.40 3.60
C ILE A 17 4.31 7.75 5.08
N ASP A 18 5.55 8.04 5.48
CA ASP A 18 5.90 8.41 6.85
C ASP A 18 5.22 9.70 7.35
N ARG A 19 4.62 10.51 6.45
CA ARG A 19 3.83 11.70 6.83
C ARG A 19 2.45 11.35 7.40
N TYR A 20 2.05 10.08 7.34
CA TYR A 20 0.75 9.59 7.83
C TYR A 20 0.97 8.59 8.97
N PRO A 21 1.38 9.04 10.17
CA PRO A 21 1.86 8.15 11.23
C PRO A 21 0.83 7.13 11.73
N GLU A 22 -0.47 7.48 11.72
CA GLU A 22 -1.56 6.57 12.12
C GLU A 22 -1.87 5.51 11.06
N GLU A 23 -1.62 5.84 9.79
CA GLU A 23 -2.04 5.06 8.63
C GLU A 23 -0.89 4.24 8.03
N ARG A 24 0.37 4.67 8.23
CA ARG A 24 1.55 4.11 7.56
C ARG A 24 1.75 2.63 7.85
N ASP A 25 1.52 2.20 9.09
CA ASP A 25 1.84 0.84 9.53
C ASP A 25 0.81 -0.15 8.95
N ILE A 26 -0.46 0.28 8.87
CA ILE A 26 -1.55 -0.46 8.23
C ILE A 26 -1.29 -0.56 6.72
N TYR A 27 -0.97 0.56 6.08
CA TYR A 27 -0.68 0.59 4.64
C TYR A 27 0.51 -0.30 4.27
N ARG A 28 1.63 -0.19 5.00
CA ARG A 28 2.82 -1.02 4.78
C ARG A 28 2.47 -2.50 4.94
N TYR A 29 1.76 -2.86 6.00
CA TYR A 29 1.34 -4.24 6.19
C TYR A 29 0.47 -4.76 5.03
N MET A 30 -0.53 -4.00 4.59
CA MET A 30 -1.39 -4.40 3.48
C MET A 30 -0.60 -4.52 2.18
N ARG A 31 0.29 -3.57 1.89
CA ARG A 31 1.19 -3.63 0.72
C ARG A 31 2.02 -4.92 0.73
N ASP A 32 2.63 -5.25 1.87
CA ASP A 32 3.46 -6.45 2.03
C ASP A 32 2.63 -7.74 1.88
N GLU A 33 1.36 -7.73 2.30
CA GLU A 33 0.45 -8.87 2.10
C GLU A 33 0.00 -9.00 0.63
N PHE A 34 -0.22 -7.88 -0.08
CA PHE A 34 -0.51 -7.89 -1.51
C PHE A 34 0.68 -8.41 -2.33
N ASP A 35 1.90 -8.03 -1.98
CA ASP A 35 3.11 -8.50 -2.67
C ASP A 35 3.23 -10.04 -2.63
N LYS A 36 2.72 -10.70 -1.58
CA LYS A 36 2.73 -12.16 -1.45
C LYS A 36 1.75 -12.88 -2.37
N VAL A 37 0.70 -12.19 -2.81
CA VAL A 37 -0.37 -12.77 -3.64
C VAL A 37 -0.36 -12.20 -5.06
N LEU A 38 0.63 -11.38 -5.42
CA LEU A 38 0.71 -10.67 -6.68
C LEU A 38 0.64 -11.59 -7.91
N ASP A 39 1.30 -12.75 -7.85
CA ASP A 39 1.34 -13.71 -8.95
C ASP A 39 -0.03 -14.39 -9.22
N THR A 40 -0.93 -14.40 -8.24
CA THR A 40 -2.26 -15.00 -8.31
C THR A 40 -3.37 -13.98 -8.02
N TYR A 41 -3.09 -12.69 -8.21
CA TYR A 41 -3.97 -11.62 -7.75
C TYR A 41 -5.31 -11.59 -8.49
N GLU A 42 -6.36 -11.86 -7.72
CA GLU A 42 -7.77 -11.72 -8.04
C GLU A 42 -8.41 -10.67 -7.11
N PRO A 43 -8.83 -9.49 -7.60
CA PRO A 43 -9.29 -8.37 -6.77
C PRO A 43 -10.46 -8.72 -5.84
N ASP A 44 -11.47 -9.43 -6.37
CA ASP A 44 -12.69 -9.79 -5.61
C ASP A 44 -12.42 -10.70 -4.41
N ILE A 45 -11.27 -11.38 -4.41
CA ILE A 45 -10.84 -12.31 -3.36
C ILE A 45 -9.78 -11.62 -2.47
N HIS A 46 -8.67 -11.21 -3.08
CA HIS A 46 -7.48 -10.83 -2.33
C HIS A 46 -7.60 -9.47 -1.65
N ASP A 47 -8.34 -8.51 -2.23
CA ASP A 47 -8.53 -7.19 -1.58
C ASP A 47 -9.20 -7.37 -0.22
N ARG A 48 -10.27 -8.17 -0.20
CA ARG A 48 -11.00 -8.45 1.03
C ARG A 48 -10.17 -9.26 2.01
N GLU A 49 -9.44 -10.29 1.54
CA GLU A 49 -8.59 -11.11 2.41
C GLU A 49 -7.47 -10.30 3.08
N VAL A 50 -6.77 -9.46 2.33
CA VAL A 50 -5.72 -8.58 2.87
C VAL A 50 -6.31 -7.57 3.84
N ALA A 51 -7.47 -6.98 3.53
CA ALA A 51 -8.16 -6.07 4.43
C ALA A 51 -8.66 -6.74 5.73
N VAL A 52 -9.12 -7.98 5.67
CA VAL A 52 -9.47 -8.76 6.87
C VAL A 52 -8.24 -9.00 7.74
N LYS A 53 -7.11 -9.38 7.16
CA LYS A 53 -5.85 -9.53 7.92
C LYS A 53 -5.42 -8.22 8.59
N ALA A 54 -5.55 -7.09 7.89
CA ALA A 54 -5.22 -5.78 8.44
C ALA A 54 -6.20 -5.36 9.56
N SER A 55 -7.49 -5.59 9.35
CA SER A 55 -8.54 -5.40 10.35
C SER A 55 -8.21 -6.15 11.64
N ASP A 56 -7.92 -7.45 11.54
CA ASP A 56 -7.59 -8.28 12.70
C ASP A 56 -6.30 -7.85 13.41
N LYS A 57 -5.31 -7.37 12.65
CA LYS A 57 -4.00 -6.99 13.19
C LYS A 57 -3.99 -5.63 13.87
N PHE A 58 -4.74 -4.67 13.34
CA PHE A 58 -4.70 -3.27 13.77
C PHE A 58 -5.97 -2.80 14.48
N ASP A 59 -6.95 -3.68 14.69
CA ASP A 59 -8.24 -3.39 15.33
C ASP A 59 -8.99 -2.23 14.63
N VAL A 60 -9.04 -2.30 13.30
CA VAL A 60 -9.76 -1.35 12.44
C VAL A 60 -10.84 -2.09 11.65
N SER A 61 -11.82 -1.38 11.08
CA SER A 61 -12.79 -2.06 10.22
C SER A 61 -12.17 -2.48 8.88
N VAL A 62 -12.66 -3.58 8.31
CA VAL A 62 -12.29 -4.04 6.96
C VAL A 62 -12.49 -2.93 5.92
N ASP A 63 -13.64 -2.24 5.99
CA ASP A 63 -13.95 -1.13 5.07
C ASP A 63 -12.96 0.03 5.21
N TYR A 64 -12.55 0.35 6.44
CA TYR A 64 -11.53 1.36 6.67
C TYR A 64 -10.17 0.94 6.11
N ALA A 65 -9.76 -0.32 6.28
CA ALA A 65 -8.51 -0.83 5.72
C ALA A 65 -8.48 -0.74 4.19
N LEU A 66 -9.57 -1.12 3.51
CA LEU A 66 -9.71 -1.00 2.05
C LEU A 66 -9.66 0.45 1.56
N ASP A 67 -10.44 1.33 2.21
CA ASP A 67 -10.46 2.76 1.88
C ASP A 67 -9.09 3.39 2.11
N LEU A 68 -8.44 3.05 3.22
CA LEU A 68 -7.10 3.53 3.53
C LEU A 68 -6.09 3.14 2.45
N TYR A 69 -6.06 1.86 2.08
CA TYR A 69 -5.13 1.37 1.06
C TYR A 69 -5.34 2.11 -0.26
N THR A 70 -6.59 2.25 -0.68
CA THR A 70 -6.98 2.97 -1.89
C THR A 70 -6.54 4.43 -1.85
N ARG A 71 -6.83 5.16 -0.76
CA ARG A 71 -6.41 6.55 -0.57
C ARG A 71 -4.89 6.72 -0.65
N MET A 72 -4.14 5.81 -0.04
CA MET A 72 -2.67 5.84 -0.05
C MET A 72 -2.10 5.58 -1.44
N VAL A 73 -2.62 4.60 -2.18
CA VAL A 73 -2.23 4.35 -3.58
C VAL A 73 -2.45 5.59 -4.44
N PHE A 74 -3.59 6.28 -4.32
CA PHE A 74 -3.85 7.52 -5.05
C PHE A 74 -2.86 8.64 -4.68
N LYS A 75 -2.56 8.84 -3.39
CA LYS A 75 -1.57 9.84 -2.94
C LYS A 75 -0.18 9.57 -3.52
N ILE A 76 0.23 8.30 -3.57
CA ILE A 76 1.52 7.88 -4.13
C ILE A 76 1.53 8.12 -5.64
N ALA A 77 0.46 7.75 -6.36
CA ALA A 77 0.34 8.00 -7.80
C ALA A 77 0.43 9.50 -8.14
N GLU A 78 -0.28 10.35 -7.38
CA GLU A 78 -0.18 11.81 -7.55
C GLU A 78 1.23 12.33 -7.29
N PHE A 79 1.89 11.84 -6.23
CA PHE A 79 3.26 12.22 -5.92
C PHE A 79 4.23 11.85 -7.06
N GLN A 80 4.15 10.62 -7.56
CA GLN A 80 4.98 10.14 -8.65
C GLN A 80 4.72 10.92 -9.95
N GLN A 81 3.47 11.24 -10.26
CA GLN A 81 3.12 12.06 -11.43
C GLN A 81 3.75 13.47 -11.34
N ARG A 82 3.67 14.11 -10.17
CA ARG A 82 4.29 15.44 -9.95
C ARG A 82 5.81 15.36 -10.06
N ARG A 83 6.44 14.30 -9.55
CA ARG A 83 7.89 14.09 -9.64
C ARG A 83 8.35 13.91 -11.08
N PHE A 84 7.65 13.08 -11.85
CA PHE A 84 7.94 12.86 -13.27
C PHE A 84 7.82 14.15 -14.09
N ASN A 85 6.77 14.94 -13.85
CA ASN A 85 6.57 16.21 -14.56
C ASN A 85 7.62 17.28 -14.22
N LYS A 86 8.21 17.27 -13.02
CA LYS A 86 9.31 18.17 -12.64
C LYS A 86 10.67 17.78 -13.20
N SER A 87 10.80 16.52 -13.62
CA SER A 87 12.06 15.96 -14.14
C SER A 87 12.16 16.09 -15.68
N LYS A 88 11.13 16.66 -16.32
CA LYS A 88 11.09 17.04 -17.74
C LYS A 88 11.42 18.51 -17.90
#